data_AF-A0A7G2C5P9-F1
#
_entry.id   AF-A0A7G2C5P9-F1
#
_cell.length_a   1.000
_cell.length_b   1.000
_cell.length_c   1.000
_cell.angle_alpha   90.00
_cell.angle_beta   90.00
_cell.angle_gamma   90.00
#
_symmetry.space_group_name_H-M   'P 1'
#
loop_
_entity.id
_entity.type
_entity.pdbx_description
1 polymer ?
#
loop_
_entity_poly.entity_id
_entity_poly.type
_entity_poly.pdbx_seq_one_letter_code
_entity_poly.pdbx_strand_id
1 'polypeptide(L)'
;MECEVLTATLTQFLKANEEEQAQLVLQHPQLFNGPILEALQHAKAQLQNVRCEIREASKAIDAVASVVDLPGGVTKLQPGEKEVFENDDYLYDNFALTLSRIIAENMHLSKSNPATVAEPRREASHWYGTSSIVLEILSYLPAEELFAEVEYVCKDWMFWLSEAEVTPSFWLGVVQREYPDMLKSLLESEGPSMLFDSDWRSTAMLCVVNSQEGENDEEEEA
;
A
#
# COMPACT_ATOMS: atom_id res chain seq x y z
N MET A 1 27.24 -4.18 9.90
CA MET A 1 26.57 -3.21 10.76
C MET A 1 25.43 -3.93 11.42
N GLU A 2 25.37 -3.95 12.74
CA GLU A 2 24.28 -4.58 13.49
C GLU A 2 22.99 -3.79 13.25
N CYS A 3 21.84 -4.47 13.19
CA CYS A 3 20.55 -3.85 12.84
C CYS A 3 20.21 -2.66 13.76
N GLU A 4 20.58 -2.74 15.04
CA GLU A 4 20.39 -1.69 16.03
C GLU A 4 21.19 -0.41 15.71
N VAL A 5 22.44 -0.57 15.27
CA VAL A 5 23.31 0.55 14.88
C VAL A 5 22.76 1.22 13.62
N LEU A 6 22.27 0.43 12.67
CA LEU A 6 21.64 0.95 11.45
C LEU A 6 20.36 1.74 11.77
N THR A 7 19.47 1.20 12.61
CA THR A 7 18.27 1.90 13.07
C THR A 7 18.64 3.23 13.71
N ALA A 8 19.60 3.24 14.64
CA ALA A 8 20.03 4.44 15.34
C ALA A 8 20.58 5.51 14.36
N THR A 9 21.43 5.12 13.40
CA THR A 9 21.99 6.05 12.40
C THR A 9 20.91 6.60 11.47
N LEU A 10 19.94 5.78 11.04
CA LEU A 10 18.82 6.23 10.20
C LEU A 10 17.89 7.17 10.96
N THR A 11 17.54 6.83 12.20
CA THR A 11 16.76 7.70 13.10
C THR A 11 17.45 9.06 13.26
N GLN A 12 18.76 9.05 13.55
CA GLN A 12 19.52 10.28 13.73
C GLN A 12 19.52 11.12 12.44
N PHE A 13 19.67 10.49 11.28
CA PHE A 13 19.60 11.19 9.99
C PHE A 13 18.23 11.82 9.73
N LEU A 14 17.13 11.14 10.06
CA LEU A 14 15.78 11.65 9.84
C LEU A 14 15.44 12.83 10.76
N LYS A 15 15.94 12.81 12.00
CA LYS A 15 15.75 13.87 13.00
C LYS A 15 16.72 15.05 12.83
N ALA A 16 17.89 14.81 12.23
CA ALA A 16 18.96 15.78 12.06
C ALA A 16 18.57 16.97 11.18
N ASN A 17 19.16 18.13 11.44
CA ASN A 17 19.14 19.28 10.52
C ASN A 17 20.08 19.06 9.32
N GLU A 18 20.06 19.94 8.32
CA GLU A 18 20.87 19.77 7.09
C GLU A 18 22.38 19.66 7.36
N GLU A 19 22.89 20.39 8.36
CA GLU A 19 24.31 20.39 8.72
C GLU A 19 24.73 19.06 9.38
N GLU A 20 23.90 18.55 10.30
CA GLU A 20 24.08 17.25 10.95
C GLU A 20 23.93 16.10 9.96
N GLN A 21 23.01 16.21 9.00
CA GLN A 21 22.85 15.25 7.92
C GLN A 21 24.11 15.18 7.06
N ALA A 22 24.68 16.32 6.67
CA ALA A 22 25.93 16.36 5.91
C ALA A 22 27.07 15.67 6.66
N GLN A 23 27.16 15.85 7.98
CA GLN A 23 28.15 15.17 8.82
C GLN A 23 27.91 13.64 8.86
N LEU A 24 26.65 13.19 8.99
CA LEU A 24 26.31 11.76 8.99
C LEU A 24 26.62 11.08 7.65
N VAL A 25 26.37 11.78 6.54
CA VAL A 25 26.71 11.29 5.18
C VAL A 25 28.23 11.09 5.06
N LEU A 26 29.03 12.02 5.58
CA LEU A 26 30.49 11.90 5.59
C LEU A 26 30.99 10.78 6.50
N GLN A 27 30.33 10.54 7.63
CA GLN A 27 30.72 9.49 8.59
C GLN A 27 30.32 8.08 8.10
N HIS A 28 29.24 7.96 7.32
CA HIS A 28 28.72 6.68 6.85
C HIS A 28 28.47 6.66 5.32
N PRO A 29 29.49 6.89 4.48
CA PRO A 29 29.33 7.01 3.03
C PRO A 29 28.82 5.73 2.35
N GLN A 30 29.06 4.58 2.99
CA GLN A 30 28.58 3.27 2.56
C GLN A 30 27.08 3.05 2.83
N LEU A 31 26.47 3.82 3.73
CA LEU A 31 25.03 3.82 3.98
C LEU A 31 24.33 4.89 3.14
N PHE A 32 24.93 6.07 3.01
CA PHE A 32 24.38 7.23 2.32
C PHE A 32 24.99 7.43 0.93
N ASN A 33 24.82 6.45 0.05
CA ASN A 33 25.16 6.63 -1.37
C ASN A 33 24.11 7.51 -2.07
N GLY A 34 24.46 8.13 -3.21
CA GLY A 34 23.61 9.13 -3.89
C GLY A 34 22.13 8.73 -4.01
N PRO A 35 21.79 7.58 -4.61
CA PRO A 35 20.40 7.13 -4.73
C PRO A 35 19.69 6.90 -3.38
N ILE A 36 20.37 6.31 -2.40
CA ILE A 36 19.79 6.08 -1.06
C ILE A 36 19.59 7.40 -0.32
N LEU A 37 20.54 8.33 -0.44
CA LEU A 37 20.46 9.65 0.17
C LEU A 37 19.29 10.45 -0.39
N GLU A 38 19.12 10.48 -1.72
CA GLU A 38 17.99 11.12 -2.38
C GLU A 38 16.65 10.52 -1.93
N ALA A 39 16.56 9.18 -1.89
CA ALA A 39 15.36 8.49 -1.43
C ALA A 39 15.04 8.79 0.06
N LEU A 40 16.07 8.84 0.93
CA LEU A 40 15.92 9.19 2.34
C LEU A 40 15.50 10.64 2.54
N GLN A 41 16.04 11.57 1.75
CA GLN A 41 15.63 12.98 1.76
C GLN A 41 14.18 13.14 1.30
N HIS A 42 13.79 12.44 0.23
CA HIS A 42 12.40 12.43 -0.23
C HIS A 42 11.45 11.83 0.82
N ALA A 43 11.83 10.69 1.42
CA ALA A 43 11.05 10.08 2.49
C ALA A 43 10.89 11.02 3.69
N LYS A 44 11.96 11.72 4.10
CA LYS A 44 11.89 12.73 5.16
C LYS A 44 10.91 13.86 4.81
N ALA A 45 10.97 14.38 3.59
CA ALA A 45 10.03 15.42 3.14
C ALA A 45 8.58 14.92 3.14
N GLN A 46 8.33 13.69 2.68
CA GLN A 46 7.01 13.07 2.73
C GLN A 46 6.49 12.90 4.16
N LEU A 47 7.32 12.40 5.08
CA LEU A 47 6.96 12.28 6.50
C LEU A 47 6.61 13.64 7.12
N GLN A 48 7.35 14.69 6.75
CA GLN A 48 7.06 16.05 7.21
C GLN A 48 5.73 16.60 6.64
N ASN A 49 5.41 16.30 5.37
CA ASN A 49 4.15 16.70 4.74
C ASN A 49 2.96 15.98 5.38
N VAL A 50 3.01 14.66 5.50
CA VAL A 50 1.97 13.84 6.16
C VAL A 50 1.73 14.34 7.58
N ARG A 51 2.79 14.73 8.30
CA ARG A 51 2.65 15.33 9.63
C ARG A 51 1.89 16.66 9.61
N CYS A 52 2.17 17.53 8.64
CA CYS A 52 1.44 18.79 8.51
C CYS A 52 -0.05 18.52 8.29
N GLU A 53 -0.39 17.57 7.41
CA GLU A 53 -1.76 17.17 7.13
C GLU A 53 -2.45 16.59 8.36
N ILE A 54 -1.81 15.68 9.11
CA ILE A 54 -2.35 15.11 10.36
C ILE A 54 -2.63 16.22 11.39
N ARG A 55 -1.73 17.19 11.52
CA ARG A 55 -1.92 18.32 12.45
C ARG A 55 -3.07 19.22 12.02
N GLU A 56 -3.23 19.45 10.73
CA GLU A 56 -4.33 20.24 10.18
C GLU A 56 -5.68 19.52 10.33
N ALA A 57 -5.72 18.21 10.07
CA ALA A 57 -6.89 17.37 10.30
C ALA A 57 -7.28 17.33 11.78
N SER A 58 -6.31 17.12 12.67
CA SER A 58 -6.55 17.16 14.13
C SER A 58 -7.12 18.50 14.59
N LYS A 59 -6.60 19.62 14.06
CA LYS A 59 -7.15 20.96 14.35
C LYS A 59 -8.57 21.14 13.81
N ALA A 60 -8.87 20.62 12.62
CA ALA A 60 -10.21 20.71 12.05
C ALA A 60 -11.22 19.90 12.87
N ILE A 61 -10.84 18.69 13.31
CA ILE A 61 -11.65 17.85 14.20
C ILE A 61 -11.89 18.57 15.54
N ASP A 62 -10.83 19.09 16.16
CA ASP A 62 -10.94 19.85 17.42
C ASP A 62 -11.86 21.08 17.26
N ALA A 63 -11.79 21.78 16.12
CA ALA A 63 -12.64 22.92 15.83
C ALA A 63 -14.11 22.52 15.66
N VAL A 64 -14.42 21.48 14.88
CA VAL A 64 -15.79 20.96 14.70
C VAL A 64 -16.36 20.47 16.03
N ALA A 65 -15.58 19.70 16.79
CA ALA A 65 -15.97 19.20 18.11
C ALA A 65 -16.14 20.32 19.16
N SER A 66 -15.61 21.53 18.92
CA SER A 66 -15.85 22.70 19.78
C SER A 66 -17.14 23.45 19.45
N VAL A 67 -17.65 23.29 18.22
CA VAL A 67 -18.85 23.99 17.73
C VAL A 67 -20.10 23.11 17.89
N VAL A 68 -19.97 21.80 17.79
CA VAL A 68 -21.09 20.85 17.92
C VAL A 68 -21.09 20.25 19.32
N ASP A 69 -22.12 20.56 20.11
CA ASP A 69 -22.33 20.03 21.46
C ASP A 69 -22.85 18.59 21.37
N LEU A 70 -21.99 17.67 20.92
CA LEU A 70 -22.34 16.27 20.70
C LEU A 70 -22.28 15.49 22.03
N PRO A 71 -23.32 14.71 22.36
CA PRO A 71 -23.34 13.91 23.58
C PRO A 71 -22.33 12.75 23.48
N GLY A 72 -21.38 12.73 24.41
CA GLY A 72 -20.31 11.72 24.49
C GLY A 72 -19.05 12.20 23.80
N GLY A 73 -17.96 12.38 24.55
CA GLY A 73 -16.66 12.91 24.09
C GLY A 73 -15.89 12.01 23.11
N VAL A 74 -16.59 11.34 22.19
CA VAL A 74 -16.08 10.41 21.17
C VAL A 74 -15.58 11.16 19.93
N THR A 75 -16.00 12.42 19.73
CA THR A 75 -15.58 13.25 18.58
C THR A 75 -14.31 14.06 18.81
N LYS A 76 -13.72 14.00 20.01
CA LYS A 76 -12.38 14.56 20.27
C LYS A 76 -11.39 13.42 20.28
N LEU A 77 -10.25 13.61 19.59
CA LEU A 77 -9.11 12.70 19.71
C LEU A 77 -8.78 12.54 21.19
N GLN A 78 -8.72 11.30 21.67
CA GLN A 78 -8.33 11.07 23.05
C GLN A 78 -6.88 11.53 23.25
N PRO A 79 -6.50 11.99 24.46
CA PRO A 79 -5.15 12.46 24.72
C PRO A 79 -4.05 11.47 24.29
N GLY A 80 -4.30 10.16 24.45
CA GLY A 80 -3.38 9.12 24.00
C GLY A 80 -3.30 8.94 22.49
N GLU A 81 -4.39 9.18 21.75
CA GLU A 81 -4.38 9.13 20.27
C GLU A 81 -3.64 10.34 19.71
N LYS A 82 -3.89 11.52 20.29
CA LYS A 82 -3.21 12.76 19.94
C LYS A 82 -1.70 12.66 20.18
N GLU A 83 -1.29 12.03 21.28
CA GLU A 83 0.13 11.78 21.56
C GLU A 83 0.77 10.86 20.51
N VAL A 84 0.09 9.83 20.03
CA VAL A 84 0.61 8.94 18.96
C VAL A 84 0.75 9.68 17.62
N PHE A 85 -0.18 10.56 17.28
CA PHE A 85 -0.16 11.32 16.03
C PHE A 85 0.78 12.55 16.05
N GLU A 86 1.02 13.13 17.22
CA GLU A 86 1.86 14.33 17.37
C GLU A 86 3.29 14.02 17.85
N ASN A 87 3.57 12.78 18.28
CA ASN A 87 4.92 12.38 18.69
C ASN A 87 5.82 12.07 17.48
N ASP A 88 6.58 13.10 17.09
CA ASP A 88 7.57 13.06 16.03
C ASP A 88 8.57 11.89 16.18
N ASP A 89 8.96 11.57 17.43
CA ASP A 89 9.95 10.53 17.67
C ASP A 89 9.42 9.16 17.26
N TYR A 90 8.14 8.88 17.52
CA TYR A 90 7.52 7.60 17.18
C TYR A 90 7.48 7.37 15.67
N LEU A 91 7.20 8.40 14.88
CA LEU A 91 7.14 8.30 13.42
C LEU A 91 8.51 7.99 12.83
N TYR A 92 9.53 8.75 13.21
CA TYR A 92 10.90 8.55 12.70
C TYR A 92 11.50 7.24 13.20
N ASP A 93 11.26 6.85 14.44
CA ASP A 93 11.79 5.61 15.01
C ASP A 93 11.17 4.38 14.35
N ASN A 94 9.85 4.36 14.12
CA ASN A 94 9.20 3.27 13.41
C ASN A 94 9.61 3.16 11.95
N PHE A 95 9.75 4.31 11.26
CA PHE A 95 10.23 4.31 9.88
C PHE A 95 11.67 3.78 9.80
N ALA A 96 12.56 4.27 10.66
CA ALA A 96 13.95 3.83 10.71
C ALA A 96 14.08 2.34 11.07
N LEU A 97 13.27 1.85 12.02
CA LEU A 97 13.22 0.45 12.43
C LEU A 97 12.71 -0.47 11.30
N THR A 98 11.69 -0.01 10.57
CA THR A 98 11.15 -0.76 9.43
C THR A 98 12.17 -0.82 8.31
N LEU A 99 12.81 0.30 7.99
CA LEU A 99 13.82 0.38 6.95
C LEU A 99 15.07 -0.44 7.30
N SER A 100 15.54 -0.38 8.55
CA SER A 100 16.70 -1.16 8.99
C SER A 100 16.44 -2.66 8.93
N ARG A 101 15.22 -3.10 9.27
CA ARG A 101 14.80 -4.50 9.12
C ARG A 101 14.81 -4.94 7.67
N ILE A 102 14.24 -4.16 6.75
CA ILE A 102 14.25 -4.45 5.31
C ILE A 102 15.69 -4.53 4.78
N ILE A 103 16.58 -3.62 5.19
CA ILE A 103 17.99 -3.64 4.79
C ILE A 103 18.69 -4.88 5.34
N ALA A 104 18.44 -5.25 6.60
CA ALA A 104 19.02 -6.43 7.23
C ALA A 104 18.57 -7.74 6.54
N GLU A 105 17.28 -7.87 6.23
CA GLU A 105 16.71 -9.01 5.52
C GLU A 105 17.35 -9.17 4.11
N ASN A 106 17.52 -8.07 3.37
CA ASN A 106 18.16 -8.09 2.05
C ASN A 106 19.68 -8.37 2.11
N MET A 107 20.37 -7.97 3.18
CA MET A 107 21.78 -8.29 3.37
C MET A 107 22.02 -9.77 3.69
N HIS A 108 21.08 -10.45 4.35
CA HIS A 108 21.18 -11.88 4.66
C HIS A 108 21.03 -12.76 3.42
N LEU A 109 20.18 -12.37 2.45
CA LEU A 109 20.03 -13.07 1.17
C LEU A 109 21.29 -13.02 0.29
N SER A 110 22.15 -12.03 0.49
CA SER A 110 23.38 -11.85 -0.30
C SER A 110 24.59 -12.68 0.19
N LYS A 111 24.51 -13.29 1.39
CA LYS A 111 25.65 -14.03 1.99
C LYS A 111 25.59 -15.55 1.82
N SER A 112 24.54 -16.12 1.22
CA SER A 112 24.36 -17.58 1.12
C SER A 112 24.51 -18.16 -0.29
N ASN A 113 25.40 -17.65 -1.13
CA ASN A 113 25.78 -18.37 -2.36
C ASN A 113 27.24 -18.11 -2.75
N PRO A 114 28.17 -19.05 -2.48
CA PRO A 114 29.45 -19.08 -3.16
C PRO A 114 29.28 -19.81 -4.50
N ALA A 115 29.66 -19.11 -5.56
CA ALA A 115 29.71 -19.58 -6.95
C ALA A 115 28.35 -19.82 -7.61
N THR A 116 28.07 -19.08 -8.69
CA THR A 116 27.89 -19.62 -10.06
C THR A 116 27.57 -18.45 -10.98
N VAL A 117 28.47 -18.21 -11.95
CA VAL A 117 28.29 -17.56 -13.27
C VAL A 117 27.74 -16.12 -13.29
N ALA A 118 28.43 -15.28 -14.07
CA ALA A 118 28.05 -13.92 -14.36
C ALA A 118 26.61 -13.81 -14.90
N GLU A 119 25.66 -13.42 -14.04
CA GLU A 119 24.43 -12.79 -14.47
C GLU A 119 24.68 -11.28 -14.64
N PRO A 120 24.11 -10.64 -15.69
CA PRO A 120 24.17 -9.20 -15.83
C PRO A 120 23.50 -8.57 -14.60
N ARG A 121 24.09 -7.47 -14.12
CA ARG A 121 23.58 -6.64 -13.02
C ARG A 121 22.04 -6.58 -13.10
N ARG A 122 21.35 -7.15 -12.11
CA ARG A 122 19.91 -6.94 -11.94
C ARG A 122 19.71 -5.44 -11.73
N GLU A 123 19.30 -4.77 -12.81
CA GLU A 123 18.63 -3.49 -12.75
C GLU A 123 17.52 -3.61 -11.70
N ALA A 124 17.34 -2.57 -10.88
CA ALA A 124 16.34 -2.56 -9.83
C ALA A 124 15.01 -3.09 -10.39
N SER A 125 14.56 -4.25 -9.89
CA SER A 125 13.36 -4.90 -10.40
C SER A 125 12.22 -3.91 -10.27
N HIS A 126 11.77 -3.38 -11.40
CA HIS A 126 10.68 -2.44 -11.42
C HIS A 126 9.45 -3.11 -10.79
N TRP A 127 8.77 -2.44 -9.85
CA TRP A 127 7.62 -3.00 -9.14
C TRP A 127 6.52 -3.46 -10.11
N TYR A 128 6.41 -2.79 -11.27
CA TYR A 128 5.47 -3.11 -12.34
C TYR A 128 5.80 -4.39 -13.11
N GLY A 129 6.95 -5.03 -12.83
CA GLY A 129 7.32 -6.35 -13.36
C GLY A 129 6.93 -7.52 -12.47
N THR A 130 6.34 -7.26 -11.29
CA THR A 130 5.94 -8.29 -10.33
C THR A 130 4.42 -8.39 -10.27
N SER A 131 3.85 -9.48 -10.80
CA SER A 131 2.39 -9.67 -10.91
C SER A 131 1.66 -9.53 -9.57
N SER A 132 2.21 -10.06 -8.48
CA SER A 132 1.57 -9.96 -7.16
C SER A 132 1.45 -8.52 -6.64
N ILE A 133 2.45 -7.67 -6.88
CA ILE A 133 2.42 -6.27 -6.48
C ILE A 133 1.41 -5.50 -7.34
N VAL A 134 1.42 -5.76 -8.65
CA VAL A 134 0.49 -5.12 -9.58
C VAL A 134 -0.94 -5.53 -9.28
N LEU A 135 -1.24 -6.81 -9.11
CA LEU A 135 -2.58 -7.29 -8.77
C LEU A 135 -3.07 -6.75 -7.42
N GLU A 136 -2.20 -6.62 -6.42
CA GLU A 136 -2.55 -5.97 -5.15
C GLU A 136 -2.97 -4.51 -5.38
N ILE A 137 -2.22 -3.75 -6.18
CA ILE A 137 -2.56 -2.35 -6.50
C ILE A 137 -3.86 -2.27 -7.31
N LEU A 138 -4.03 -3.15 -8.30
CA LEU A 138 -5.23 -3.20 -9.13
C LEU A 138 -6.46 -3.62 -8.32
N SER A 139 -6.29 -4.34 -7.21
CA SER A 139 -7.41 -4.76 -6.35
C SER A 139 -8.15 -3.58 -5.69
N TYR A 140 -7.60 -2.36 -5.77
CA TYR A 140 -8.24 -1.14 -5.30
C TYR A 140 -9.11 -0.46 -6.37
N LEU A 141 -8.99 -0.81 -7.66
CA LEU A 141 -9.76 -0.21 -8.74
C LEU A 141 -11.14 -0.88 -8.94
N PRO A 142 -12.19 -0.15 -9.33
CA PRO A 142 -13.50 -0.73 -9.64
C PRO A 142 -13.43 -1.81 -10.72
N ALA A 143 -14.30 -2.82 -10.62
CA ALA A 143 -14.37 -3.94 -11.57
C ALA A 143 -14.60 -3.47 -13.02
N GLU A 144 -15.39 -2.42 -13.20
CA GLU A 144 -15.64 -1.81 -14.51
C GLU A 144 -14.35 -1.23 -15.13
N GLU A 145 -13.59 -0.45 -14.35
CA GLU A 145 -12.31 0.11 -14.81
C GLU A 145 -11.29 -0.98 -15.13
N LEU A 146 -11.30 -2.08 -14.36
CA LEU A 146 -10.45 -3.23 -14.59
C LEU A 146 -10.70 -3.84 -15.98
N PHE A 147 -11.96 -4.04 -16.36
CA PHE A 147 -12.32 -4.59 -17.68
C PHE A 147 -12.21 -3.59 -18.83
N ALA A 148 -12.51 -2.31 -18.60
CA ALA A 148 -12.58 -1.31 -19.65
C ALA A 148 -11.22 -0.72 -20.03
N GLU A 149 -10.36 -0.48 -19.04
CA GLU A 149 -9.14 0.31 -19.22
C GLU A 149 -7.88 -0.49 -18.88
N VAL A 150 -7.87 -1.14 -17.71
CA VAL A 150 -6.65 -1.75 -17.14
C VAL A 150 -6.14 -2.92 -17.97
N GLU A 151 -7.03 -3.76 -18.49
CA GLU A 151 -6.66 -4.88 -19.36
C GLU A 151 -5.96 -4.43 -20.66
N TYR A 152 -6.19 -3.19 -21.09
CA TYR A 152 -5.63 -2.66 -22.33
C TYR A 152 -4.39 -1.80 -22.12
N VAL A 153 -3.94 -1.60 -20.87
CA VAL A 153 -2.73 -0.82 -20.55
C VAL A 153 -1.48 -1.49 -21.11
N CYS A 154 -1.30 -2.79 -20.87
CA CYS A 154 -0.20 -3.56 -21.44
C CYS A 154 -0.49 -5.05 -21.49
N LYS A 155 0.29 -5.78 -22.29
CA LYS A 155 0.11 -7.23 -22.49
C LYS A 155 0.32 -8.05 -21.22
N ASP A 156 1.25 -7.62 -20.37
CA ASP A 156 1.57 -8.35 -19.13
C ASP A 156 0.39 -8.28 -18.15
N TRP A 157 -0.26 -7.11 -18.03
CA TRP A 157 -1.43 -6.94 -17.17
C TRP A 157 -2.63 -7.71 -17.69
N MET A 158 -2.88 -7.64 -19.00
CA MET A 158 -3.90 -8.46 -19.65
C MET A 158 -3.68 -9.94 -19.38
N PHE A 159 -2.43 -10.40 -19.46
CA PHE A 159 -2.06 -11.78 -19.20
C PHE A 159 -2.32 -12.16 -17.72
N TRP A 160 -1.82 -11.37 -16.76
CA TRP A 160 -2.03 -11.66 -15.33
C TRP A 160 -3.50 -11.62 -14.91
N LEU A 161 -4.30 -10.73 -15.49
CA LEU A 161 -5.73 -10.60 -15.24
C LEU A 161 -6.56 -11.73 -15.88
N SER A 162 -5.97 -12.52 -16.79
CA SER A 162 -6.64 -13.64 -17.47
C SER A 162 -6.05 -15.02 -17.12
N GLU A 163 -5.01 -15.08 -16.29
CA GLU A 163 -4.27 -16.31 -15.97
C GLU A 163 -4.92 -17.13 -14.83
N ALA A 164 -5.58 -18.23 -15.20
CA ALA A 164 -6.37 -19.07 -14.29
C ALA A 164 -5.66 -19.59 -13.03
N GLU A 165 -4.32 -19.62 -12.97
CA GLU A 165 -3.58 -20.07 -11.79
C GLU A 165 -3.42 -18.99 -10.71
N VAL A 166 -3.46 -17.71 -11.10
CA VAL A 166 -3.10 -16.58 -10.23
C VAL A 166 -4.31 -15.68 -9.98
N THR A 167 -5.18 -15.53 -10.97
CA THR A 167 -6.28 -14.58 -10.91
C THR A 167 -7.55 -15.00 -10.14
N PRO A 168 -7.83 -16.28 -9.78
CA PRO A 168 -9.07 -16.61 -9.09
C PRO A 168 -9.25 -15.87 -7.75
N SER A 169 -8.19 -15.78 -6.94
CA SER A 169 -8.25 -15.07 -5.65
C SER A 169 -8.40 -13.55 -5.82
N PHE A 170 -7.76 -12.99 -6.85
CA PHE A 170 -7.90 -11.58 -7.19
C PHE A 170 -9.36 -11.25 -7.54
N TRP A 171 -9.96 -11.98 -8.49
CA TRP A 171 -11.33 -11.70 -8.93
C TRP A 171 -12.36 -12.02 -7.86
N LEU A 172 -12.14 -13.06 -7.04
CA LEU A 172 -12.97 -13.31 -5.86
C LEU A 172 -12.93 -12.12 -4.89
N GLY A 173 -11.75 -11.54 -4.66
CA GLY A 173 -11.59 -10.35 -3.82
C GLY A 173 -12.34 -9.13 -4.38
N VAL A 174 -12.27 -8.92 -5.70
CA VAL A 174 -13.03 -7.87 -6.39
C VAL A 174 -14.54 -8.07 -6.19
N VAL A 175 -15.04 -9.28 -6.42
CA VAL A 175 -16.46 -9.62 -6.24
C VAL A 175 -16.91 -9.47 -4.79
N GLN A 176 -16.10 -9.92 -3.82
CA GLN A 176 -16.40 -9.78 -2.39
C GLN A 176 -16.55 -8.32 -1.96
N ARG A 177 -15.71 -7.45 -2.52
CA ARG A 177 -15.66 -6.03 -2.16
C ARG A 177 -16.80 -5.24 -2.79
N GLU A 178 -17.05 -5.44 -4.09
CA GLU A 178 -18.00 -4.60 -4.85
C GLU A 178 -19.39 -5.20 -4.95
N TYR A 179 -19.52 -6.52 -4.96
CA TYR A 179 -20.78 -7.21 -5.21
C TYR A 179 -21.12 -8.23 -4.11
N PRO A 180 -21.10 -7.83 -2.82
CA PRO A 180 -21.30 -8.77 -1.71
C PRO A 180 -22.68 -9.44 -1.73
N ASP A 181 -23.72 -8.72 -2.18
CA ASP A 181 -25.08 -9.27 -2.26
C ASP A 181 -25.23 -10.31 -3.37
N MET A 182 -24.63 -10.08 -4.54
CA MET A 182 -24.59 -11.06 -5.62
C MET A 182 -23.78 -12.29 -5.22
N LEU A 183 -22.63 -12.10 -4.56
CA LEU A 183 -21.83 -13.21 -4.02
C LEU A 183 -22.64 -14.05 -3.02
N LYS A 184 -23.38 -13.39 -2.13
CA LYS A 184 -24.24 -14.08 -1.17
C LYS A 184 -25.33 -14.88 -1.88
N SER A 185 -26.01 -14.30 -2.87
CA SER A 185 -27.01 -15.00 -3.67
C SER A 185 -26.43 -16.23 -4.38
N LEU A 186 -25.23 -16.10 -4.95
CA LEU A 186 -24.51 -17.19 -5.61
C LEU A 186 -24.15 -18.32 -4.64
N LEU A 187 -23.66 -17.97 -3.45
CA LEU A 187 -23.34 -18.96 -2.40
C LEU A 187 -24.60 -19.67 -1.88
N GLU A 188 -25.74 -18.99 -1.82
CA GLU A 188 -27.02 -19.59 -1.44
C GLU A 188 -27.56 -20.55 -2.52
N SER A 189 -27.32 -20.26 -3.81
CA SER A 189 -27.80 -21.08 -4.92
C SER A 189 -26.88 -22.26 -5.26
N GLU A 190 -25.56 -22.05 -5.31
CA GLU A 190 -24.58 -23.03 -5.77
C GLU A 190 -23.81 -23.70 -4.63
N GLY A 191 -23.89 -23.15 -3.43
CA GLY A 191 -23.25 -23.65 -2.23
C GLY A 191 -21.76 -23.26 -2.10
N PRO A 192 -21.13 -23.58 -0.95
CA PRO A 192 -19.77 -23.12 -0.64
C PRO A 192 -18.66 -23.72 -1.52
N SER A 193 -18.91 -24.84 -2.20
CA SER A 193 -17.94 -25.46 -3.12
C SER A 193 -17.60 -24.56 -4.30
N MET A 194 -18.51 -23.64 -4.67
CA MET A 194 -18.31 -22.64 -5.71
C MET A 194 -17.04 -21.79 -5.48
N LEU A 195 -16.64 -21.56 -4.22
CA LEU A 195 -15.45 -20.79 -3.86
C LEU A 195 -14.15 -21.31 -4.49
N PHE A 196 -14.09 -22.59 -4.79
CA PHE A 196 -12.87 -23.26 -5.25
C PHE A 196 -12.89 -23.61 -6.74
N ASP A 197 -14.07 -23.82 -7.31
CA ASP A 197 -14.23 -24.38 -8.66
C ASP A 197 -14.71 -23.36 -9.71
N SER A 198 -14.97 -22.12 -9.29
CA SER A 198 -15.58 -21.11 -10.17
C SER A 198 -14.58 -20.23 -10.89
N ASP A 199 -14.95 -19.85 -12.11
CA ASP A 199 -14.30 -18.77 -12.83
C ASP A 199 -14.75 -17.41 -12.29
N TRP A 200 -14.03 -16.94 -11.27
CA TRP A 200 -14.31 -15.66 -10.62
C TRP A 200 -14.20 -14.46 -11.56
N ARG A 201 -13.41 -14.57 -12.64
CA ARG A 201 -13.30 -13.51 -13.64
C ARG A 201 -14.62 -13.34 -14.41
N SER A 202 -15.19 -14.46 -14.88
CA SER A 202 -16.48 -14.45 -15.56
C SER A 202 -17.61 -14.01 -14.62
N THR A 203 -17.58 -14.43 -13.36
CA THR A 203 -18.52 -13.97 -12.33
C THR A 203 -18.43 -12.45 -12.13
N ALA A 204 -17.22 -11.89 -11.98
CA ALA A 204 -17.02 -10.45 -11.86
C ALA A 204 -17.58 -9.69 -13.07
N MET A 205 -17.40 -10.22 -14.29
CA MET A 205 -17.97 -9.63 -15.50
C MET A 205 -19.50 -9.63 -15.48
N LEU A 206 -20.13 -10.73 -15.07
CA LEU A 206 -21.59 -10.81 -14.94
C LEU A 206 -22.11 -9.84 -13.87
N CYS A 207 -21.38 -9.65 -12.78
CA CYS A 207 -21.72 -8.65 -11.77
C CYS A 207 -21.74 -7.23 -12.34
N VAL A 208 -20.70 -6.84 -13.08
CA VAL A 208 -20.62 -5.53 -13.72
C VAL A 208 -21.81 -5.29 -14.66
N VAL A 209 -22.11 -6.26 -15.53
CA VAL A 209 -23.23 -6.15 -16.49
C VAL A 209 -24.58 -6.03 -15.77
N ASN A 210 -24.83 -6.85 -14.76
CA ASN A 210 -26.10 -6.83 -14.03
C ASN A 210 -26.28 -5.55 -13.19
N SER A 211 -25.20 -4.97 -12.67
CA SER A 211 -25.26 -3.69 -11.96
C SER A 211 -25.63 -2.53 -12.89
N GLN A 212 -25.13 -2.53 -14.13
CA GLN A 212 -25.48 -1.51 -15.13
C GLN A 212 -26.94 -1.61 -15.61
N GLU A 213 -27.53 -2.79 -15.61
CA GLU A 213 -28.96 -2.99 -15.94
C GLU A 213 -29.87 -2.39 -14.84
N GLY A 214 -29.53 -2.58 -13.56
CA GLY A 214 -30.32 -2.03 -12.46
C GLY A 214 -30.27 -0.50 -12.33
N GLU A 215 -29.18 0.15 -12.76
CA GLU A 215 -29.05 1.61 -12.76
C GLU A 215 -29.81 2.29 -13.92
N ASN A 216 -29.87 1.65 -15.09
CA ASN A 216 -30.65 2.18 -16.22
C ASN A 216 -32.16 2.09 -16.00
N ASP A 217 -32.64 1.08 -15.27
CA ASP A 217 -34.05 0.93 -14.95
C ASP A 217 -34.55 1.97 -13.91
N GLU A 218 -33.65 2.51 -13.08
CA GLU A 218 -33.98 3.59 -12.12
C GLU A 218 -33.98 4.98 -12.77
N GLU A 219 -33.28 5.19 -13.90
CA GLU A 219 -33.29 6.47 -14.65
C GLU A 219 -34.48 6.61 -15.61
N GLU A 220 -35.13 5.53 -16.06
CA GLU A 220 -36.34 5.59 -16.91
C GLU A 220 -37.65 5.84 -16.13
N GLU A 221 -37.66 5.72 -14.79
CA GLU A 221 -38.83 6.00 -13.95
C GLU A 221 -38.82 7.39 -13.25
N ALA A 222 -37.87 8.29 -13.60
CA ALA A 222 -37.76 9.65 -13.03
C ALA A 222 -38.24 10.79 -13.95
#